data_AF-A0A0G0GQ14-F1
#
_entry.id   AF-A0A0G0GQ14-F1
#
_cell.length_a   1.000
_cell.length_b   1.000
_cell.length_c   1.000
_cell.angle_alpha   90.00
_cell.angle_beta   90.00
_cell.angle_gamma   90.00
#
_symmetry.space_group_name_H-M   'P 1'
#
loop_
_entity.id
_entity.type
_entity.pdbx_description
1 polymer ?
#
loop_
_entity_poly.entity_id
_entity_poly.type
_entity_poly.pdbx_seq_one_letter_code
_entity_poly.pdbx_strand_id
1 'polypeptide(L)'
;MSIEALNHSAMTIVPGGGPHEFTVAHPDLKVECYGYGVSFSSSTCPIITCHSVQYYKSHGVIPRGYKPNRDNRILEIGAGLAEFVPWIVQNLRGSSRERPVVIDPLNYSLVINSLELALRQVISEEAQTLIMRLLDRAKIYSDPSKVNLISARLEEVLDATELQNQYDLVVDCQAGFYSGIESSELMRLKESLKRRKKFFI
;
A
#
# COMPACT_ATOMS: atom_id res chain seq x y z
N MET A 1 -25.60 11.60 11.20
CA MET A 1 -24.99 10.30 10.84
C MET A 1 -23.53 10.56 10.52
N SER A 2 -22.59 9.92 11.22
CA SER A 2 -21.15 10.08 10.92
C SER A 2 -20.81 9.36 9.61
N ILE A 3 -19.78 9.84 8.89
CA ILE A 3 -19.28 9.23 7.65
C ILE A 3 -18.86 7.76 7.88
N GLU A 4 -18.40 7.41 9.08
CA GLU A 4 -18.10 6.03 9.49
C GLU A 4 -19.31 5.11 9.46
N ALA A 5 -20.50 5.60 9.85
CA ALA A 5 -21.72 4.79 9.87
C ALA A 5 -22.25 4.49 8.45
N LEU A 6 -21.99 5.37 7.48
CA LEU A 6 -22.36 5.17 6.08
C LEU A 6 -21.46 4.11 5.41
N ASN A 7 -20.16 4.08 5.72
CA ASN A 7 -19.22 3.13 5.12
C ASN A 7 -19.44 1.66 5.55
N HIS A 8 -20.00 1.41 6.74
CA HIS A 8 -20.33 0.04 7.15
C HIS A 8 -21.61 -0.51 6.48
N SER A 9 -22.52 0.37 6.05
CA SER A 9 -23.84 -0.04 5.56
C SER A 9 -23.83 -0.75 4.20
N ALA A 10 -22.73 -0.67 3.45
CA ALA A 10 -22.59 -1.28 2.13
C ALA A 10 -21.70 -2.54 2.11
N MET A 11 -21.09 -2.93 3.24
CA MET A 11 -20.25 -4.13 3.29
C MET A 11 -21.10 -5.37 3.48
N THR A 12 -20.83 -6.39 2.66
CA THR A 12 -21.48 -7.69 2.73
C THR A 12 -20.44 -8.79 2.87
N ILE A 13 -20.81 -9.88 3.56
CA ILE A 13 -19.98 -11.08 3.64
C ILE A 13 -20.66 -12.15 2.80
N VAL A 14 -19.94 -12.66 1.81
CA VAL A 14 -20.41 -13.71 0.90
C VAL A 14 -19.62 -14.99 1.20
N PRO A 15 -20.26 -16.09 1.62
CA PRO A 15 -19.57 -17.37 1.82
C PRO A 15 -18.92 -17.88 0.53
N GLY A 16 -17.73 -18.48 0.66
CA GLY A 16 -16.99 -19.13 -0.42
C GLY A 16 -17.31 -20.63 -0.57
N GLY A 17 -16.53 -21.32 -1.40
CA GLY A 17 -16.75 -22.74 -1.72
C GLY A 17 -16.11 -23.70 -0.71
N GLY A 18 -15.06 -23.27 -0.03
CA GLY A 18 -14.33 -24.05 0.97
C GLY A 18 -14.58 -23.66 2.42
N PRO A 19 -14.10 -24.47 3.38
CA PRO A 19 -14.10 -24.09 4.79
C PRO A 19 -13.23 -22.84 4.97
N HIS A 20 -13.73 -21.86 5.71
CA HIS A 20 -13.05 -20.58 5.96
C HIS A 20 -12.93 -19.63 4.75
N GLU A 21 -13.56 -19.96 3.63
CA GLU A 21 -13.57 -19.09 2.46
C GLU A 21 -14.76 -18.13 2.50
N PHE A 22 -14.51 -16.85 2.25
CA PHE A 22 -15.54 -15.82 2.13
C PHE A 22 -14.99 -14.59 1.44
N THR A 23 -15.88 -13.72 0.99
CA THR A 23 -15.54 -12.40 0.47
C THR A 23 -16.18 -11.32 1.33
N VAL A 24 -15.39 -10.34 1.77
CA VAL A 24 -15.91 -9.05 2.21
C VAL A 24 -16.04 -8.16 0.98
N ALA A 25 -17.27 -7.86 0.60
CA ALA A 25 -17.59 -7.10 -0.61
C ALA A 25 -18.17 -5.72 -0.26
N HIS A 26 -17.57 -4.69 -0.85
CA HIS A 26 -18.02 -3.32 -0.95
C HIS A 26 -17.99 -2.92 -2.44
N PRO A 27 -18.84 -1.99 -2.94
CA PRO A 27 -18.82 -1.58 -4.35
C PRO A 27 -17.43 -1.22 -4.89
N ASP A 28 -16.61 -0.58 -4.05
CA ASP A 28 -15.25 -0.16 -4.40
C ASP A 28 -14.14 -1.09 -3.93
N LEU A 29 -14.41 -2.12 -3.14
CA LEU A 29 -13.36 -3.01 -2.61
C LEU A 29 -13.90 -4.43 -2.40
N LYS A 30 -13.14 -5.41 -2.86
CA LYS A 30 -13.33 -6.82 -2.55
C LYS A 30 -12.10 -7.34 -1.84
N VAL A 31 -12.35 -8.00 -0.70
CA VAL A 31 -11.34 -8.75 0.05
C VAL A 31 -11.78 -10.21 0.05
N GLU A 32 -11.07 -11.06 -0.68
CA GLU A 32 -11.39 -12.48 -0.73
C GLU A 32 -10.43 -13.21 0.21
N CYS A 33 -11.00 -13.91 1.18
CA CYS A 33 -10.26 -14.74 2.12
C CYS A 33 -10.41 -16.20 1.70
N TYR A 34 -9.27 -16.88 1.58
CA TYR A 34 -9.18 -18.31 1.32
C TYR A 34 -8.42 -18.98 2.45
N GLY A 35 -8.46 -20.31 2.54
CA GLY A 35 -7.89 -21.05 3.68
C GLY A 35 -6.42 -20.72 4.02
N TYR A 36 -5.64 -20.21 3.07
CA TYR A 36 -4.21 -19.89 3.26
C TYR A 36 -3.81 -18.49 2.75
N GLY A 37 -4.76 -17.62 2.40
CA GLY A 37 -4.42 -16.36 1.75
C GLY A 37 -5.55 -15.35 1.70
N VAL A 38 -5.19 -14.13 1.30
CA VAL A 38 -6.13 -13.03 1.07
C VAL A 38 -5.77 -12.35 -0.23
N SER A 39 -6.77 -12.10 -1.10
CA SER A 39 -6.64 -11.25 -2.28
C SER A 39 -7.46 -9.97 -2.11
N PHE A 40 -7.05 -8.94 -2.84
CA PHE A 40 -7.63 -7.61 -2.76
C PHE A 40 -7.79 -7.03 -4.16
N SER A 41 -8.97 -6.51 -4.44
CA SER A 41 -9.24 -5.73 -5.65
C SER A 41 -10.15 -4.55 -5.35
N SER A 42 -9.94 -3.43 -6.01
CA SER A 42 -10.82 -2.27 -5.97
C SER A 42 -11.21 -1.83 -7.37
N SER A 43 -12.27 -1.02 -7.47
CA SER A 43 -12.69 -0.37 -8.72
C SER A 43 -11.55 0.48 -9.33
N THR A 44 -10.70 1.03 -8.46
CA THR A 44 -9.53 1.84 -8.79
C THR A 44 -8.20 1.09 -8.71
N CYS A 45 -8.20 -0.22 -8.45
CA CYS A 45 -7.00 -1.05 -8.35
C CYS A 45 -7.33 -2.55 -8.45
N PRO A 46 -7.36 -3.14 -9.67
CA PRO A 46 -7.69 -4.54 -9.87
C PRO A 46 -6.84 -5.52 -9.04
N ILE A 47 -5.60 -5.13 -8.73
CA ILE A 47 -4.68 -5.92 -7.92
C ILE A 47 -4.00 -5.00 -6.91
N ILE A 48 -4.39 -5.13 -5.65
CA ILE A 48 -3.71 -4.47 -4.54
C ILE A 48 -2.60 -5.39 -4.04
N THR A 49 -1.35 -4.96 -4.20
CA THR A 49 -0.16 -5.74 -3.83
C THR A 49 0.01 -5.82 -2.32
N CYS A 50 0.58 -6.95 -1.87
CA CYS A 50 0.88 -7.20 -0.45
C CYS A 50 2.37 -7.53 -0.24
N HIS A 51 3.24 -7.08 -1.16
CA HIS A 51 4.65 -7.49 -1.23
C HIS A 51 5.39 -7.28 0.09
N SER A 52 6.12 -8.30 0.52
CA SER A 52 6.98 -8.21 1.71
C SER A 52 8.25 -7.44 1.40
N VAL A 53 8.91 -6.87 2.41
CA VAL A 53 10.20 -6.18 2.22
C VAL A 53 11.26 -7.14 1.65
N GLN A 54 11.12 -8.44 1.90
CA GLN A 54 11.99 -9.46 1.32
C GLN A 54 11.81 -9.57 -0.19
N TYR A 55 10.58 -9.40 -0.71
CA TYR A 55 10.32 -9.32 -2.13
C TYR A 55 11.08 -8.15 -2.77
N TYR A 56 11.01 -6.95 -2.19
CA TYR A 56 11.76 -5.78 -2.68
C TYR A 56 13.27 -6.03 -2.68
N LYS A 57 13.80 -6.66 -1.63
CA LYS A 57 15.24 -7.00 -1.53
C LYS A 57 15.67 -8.04 -2.56
N SER A 58 14.87 -9.08 -2.80
CA SER A 58 15.22 -10.15 -3.75
C SER A 58 15.14 -9.72 -5.21
N HIS A 59 14.33 -8.70 -5.51
CA HIS A 59 14.15 -8.16 -6.85
C HIS A 59 15.01 -6.91 -7.12
N GLY A 60 15.85 -6.49 -6.16
CA GLY A 60 16.76 -5.35 -6.35
C GLY A 60 16.10 -3.97 -6.28
N VAL A 61 14.82 -3.90 -5.91
CA VAL A 61 14.06 -2.65 -5.73
C VAL A 61 14.65 -1.83 -4.58
N ILE A 62 15.17 -2.49 -3.56
CA ILE A 62 15.91 -1.83 -2.47
C ILE A 62 17.40 -2.22 -2.58
N PRO A 63 18.34 -1.24 -2.54
CA PRO A 63 19.76 -1.54 -2.57
C PRO A 63 20.17 -2.54 -1.49
N ARG A 64 21.06 -3.47 -1.85
CA ARG A 64 21.63 -4.40 -0.88
C ARG A 64 22.32 -3.62 0.25
N GLY A 65 21.93 -3.91 1.49
CA GLY A 65 22.47 -3.22 2.67
C GLY A 65 21.88 -1.83 2.95
N TYR A 66 20.83 -1.42 2.21
CA TYR A 66 20.09 -0.21 2.54
C TYR A 66 19.61 -0.24 3.99
N LYS A 67 19.89 0.84 4.71
CA LYS A 67 19.39 1.08 6.06
C LYS A 67 18.55 2.36 6.03
N PRO A 68 17.32 2.34 6.56
CA PRO A 68 16.52 3.55 6.68
C PRO A 68 17.30 4.61 7.47
N ASN A 69 17.45 5.79 6.89
CA ASN A 69 18.05 6.95 7.54
C ASN A 69 16.97 8.02 7.73
N ARG A 70 17.01 8.74 8.86
CA ARG A 70 16.06 9.81 9.20
C ARG A 70 16.14 11.03 8.27
N ASP A 71 17.26 11.17 7.57
CA ASP A 71 17.46 12.24 6.60
C ASP A 71 17.00 11.84 5.19
N ASN A 72 16.68 10.55 4.96
CA ASN A 72 16.23 10.10 3.65
C ASN A 72 14.78 10.50 3.43
N ARG A 73 14.54 11.19 2.32
CA ARG A 73 13.22 11.52 1.81
C ARG A 73 12.75 10.39 0.91
N ILE A 74 11.73 9.67 1.36
CA ILE A 74 11.26 8.44 0.73
C ILE A 74 9.91 8.69 0.08
N LEU A 75 9.75 8.24 -1.16
CA LEU A 75 8.48 8.21 -1.89
C LEU A 75 8.17 6.77 -2.30
N GLU A 76 6.99 6.26 -1.95
CA GLU A 76 6.45 5.01 -2.48
C GLU A 76 5.21 5.28 -3.33
N ILE A 77 5.14 4.68 -4.51
CA ILE A 77 4.03 4.85 -5.47
C ILE A 77 3.27 3.53 -5.57
N GLY A 78 1.95 3.61 -5.51
CA GLY A 78 1.06 2.46 -5.59
C GLY A 78 1.38 1.41 -4.53
N ALA A 79 1.59 1.84 -3.29
CA ALA A 79 2.03 0.98 -2.19
C ALA A 79 1.11 -0.21 -1.91
N GLY A 80 -0.19 -0.08 -2.20
CA GLY A 80 -1.20 -1.06 -1.83
C GLY A 80 -1.10 -1.41 -0.34
N LEU A 81 -0.93 -2.69 -0.04
CA LEU A 81 -0.66 -3.23 1.30
C LEU A 81 0.75 -3.80 1.43
N ALA A 82 1.69 -3.29 0.64
CA ALA A 82 3.07 -3.71 0.70
C ALA A 82 3.78 -3.24 1.99
N GLU A 83 4.95 -3.82 2.23
CA GLU A 83 5.65 -3.71 3.52
C GLU A 83 6.73 -2.63 3.53
N PHE A 84 7.07 -1.99 2.41
CA PHE A 84 8.26 -1.13 2.34
C PHE A 84 8.17 0.08 3.28
N VAL A 85 7.21 0.99 3.10
CA VAL A 85 7.04 2.14 4.01
C VAL A 85 6.74 1.71 5.46
N PRO A 86 5.87 0.71 5.73
CA PRO A 86 5.70 0.16 7.07
C PRO A 86 7.02 -0.29 7.71
N TRP A 87 7.87 -0.98 6.96
CA TRP A 87 9.19 -1.40 7.41
C TRP A 87 10.10 -0.20 7.69
N ILE A 88 10.10 0.83 6.84
CA ILE A 88 10.83 2.10 7.08
C ILE A 88 10.40 2.70 8.42
N VAL A 89 9.11 2.94 8.60
CA VAL A 89 8.54 3.60 9.78
C VAL A 89 8.89 2.84 11.06
N GLN A 90 8.81 1.51 11.03
CA GLN A 90 9.11 0.67 12.19
C GLN A 90 10.61 0.58 12.52
N ASN A 91 11.50 0.75 11.52
CA ASN A 91 12.94 0.58 11.70
C ASN A 91 13.70 1.92 11.84
N LEU A 92 13.06 3.06 11.59
CA LEU A 92 13.62 4.36 11.91
C LEU A 92 13.67 4.54 13.43
N ARG A 93 14.86 4.37 14.02
CA ARG A 93 15.05 4.63 15.45
C ARG A 93 14.91 6.12 15.70
N GLY A 94 13.82 6.54 16.35
CA GLY A 94 13.47 7.90 16.81
C GLY A 94 12.87 8.82 15.73
N SER A 95 12.46 10.02 16.10
CA SER A 95 11.67 10.91 15.22
C SER A 95 12.44 11.28 13.96
N SER A 96 11.98 10.81 12.81
CA SER A 96 12.40 11.33 11.51
C SER A 96 11.97 12.78 11.40
N ARG A 97 12.78 13.63 10.77
CA ARG A 97 12.38 15.00 10.48
C ARG A 97 11.33 15.04 9.37
N GLU A 98 11.32 14.02 8.51
CA GLU A 98 10.42 13.91 7.37
C GLU A 98 9.74 12.54 7.33
N ARG A 99 8.41 12.54 7.13
CA ARG A 99 7.61 11.33 6.96
C ARG A 99 7.79 10.81 5.53
N PRO A 100 7.84 9.49 5.30
CA PRO A 100 7.73 8.94 3.95
C PRO A 100 6.45 9.45 3.28
N VAL A 101 6.54 9.75 1.99
CA VAL A 101 5.42 10.13 1.15
C VAL A 101 4.93 8.90 0.41
N VAL A 102 3.62 8.73 0.33
CA VAL A 102 2.99 7.63 -0.41
C VAL A 102 1.98 8.22 -1.37
N ILE A 103 2.02 7.84 -2.65
CA ILE A 103 1.00 8.20 -3.63
C ILE A 103 0.23 6.94 -3.98
N ASP A 104 -1.02 6.86 -3.54
CA ASP A 104 -1.86 5.69 -3.76
C ASP A 104 -3.35 6.07 -3.76
N PRO A 105 -4.14 5.70 -4.79
CA PRO A 105 -5.58 5.96 -4.82
C PRO A 105 -6.39 5.02 -3.91
N LEU A 106 -5.76 4.04 -3.25
CA LEU A 106 -6.45 3.07 -2.39
C LEU A 106 -7.08 3.75 -1.16
N ASN A 107 -8.36 3.47 -0.94
CA ASN A 107 -9.06 3.90 0.27
C ASN A 107 -8.69 3.01 1.46
N TYR A 108 -7.62 3.38 2.19
CA TYR A 108 -7.14 2.60 3.32
C TYR A 108 -8.15 2.47 4.48
N SER A 109 -9.02 3.46 4.69
CA SER A 109 -10.09 3.36 5.70
C SER A 109 -11.07 2.23 5.36
N LEU A 110 -11.43 2.11 4.09
CA LEU A 110 -12.27 1.02 3.60
C LEU A 110 -11.57 -0.35 3.75
N VAL A 111 -10.26 -0.39 3.48
CA VAL A 111 -9.45 -1.61 3.67
C VAL A 111 -9.37 -2.02 5.14
N ILE A 112 -9.09 -1.08 6.04
CA ILE A 112 -9.04 -1.31 7.50
C ILE A 112 -10.36 -1.92 7.97
N ASN A 113 -11.48 -1.29 7.63
CA ASN A 113 -12.81 -1.77 8.01
C ASN A 113 -13.11 -3.17 7.46
N SER A 114 -12.71 -3.44 6.21
CA SER A 114 -12.91 -4.75 5.58
C SER A 114 -12.08 -5.85 6.25
N LEU A 115 -10.83 -5.55 6.62
CA LEU A 115 -9.95 -6.48 7.34
C LEU A 115 -10.42 -6.73 8.77
N GLU A 116 -10.88 -5.69 9.47
CA GLU A 116 -11.46 -5.83 10.80
C GLU A 116 -12.76 -6.64 10.79
N LEU A 117 -13.55 -6.55 9.71
CA LEU A 117 -14.72 -7.38 9.50
C LEU A 117 -14.34 -8.84 9.20
N ALA A 118 -13.31 -9.06 8.38
CA ALA A 118 -12.79 -10.39 8.08
C ALA A 118 -12.29 -11.11 9.34
N LEU A 119 -11.62 -10.41 10.27
CA LEU A 119 -11.16 -10.96 11.55
C LEU A 119 -12.30 -11.41 12.48
N ARG A 120 -13.55 -11.00 12.23
CA ARG A 120 -14.72 -11.46 13.01
C ARG A 120 -15.29 -12.78 12.50
N GLN A 121 -14.80 -13.27 11.36
CA GLN A 121 -15.24 -14.54 10.77
C GLN A 121 -14.41 -15.71 11.29
N VAL A 122 -14.94 -16.91 11.11
CA VAL A 122 -14.21 -18.15 11.43
C VAL A 122 -13.21 -18.42 10.32
N ILE A 123 -11.94 -18.13 10.58
CA ILE A 123 -10.82 -18.23 9.62
C ILE A 123 -9.69 -19.12 10.15
N SER A 124 -8.79 -19.55 9.27
CA SER A 124 -7.57 -20.26 9.68
C SER A 124 -6.60 -19.33 10.44
N GLU A 125 -5.73 -19.92 11.25
CA GLU A 125 -4.70 -19.19 12.01
C GLU A 125 -3.71 -18.47 11.07
N GLU A 126 -3.38 -19.10 9.95
CA GLU A 126 -2.54 -18.52 8.91
C GLU A 126 -3.18 -17.29 8.27
N ALA A 127 -4.47 -17.39 7.91
CA ALA A 127 -5.22 -16.26 7.36
C ALA A 127 -5.36 -15.14 8.40
N GLN A 128 -5.63 -15.47 9.66
CA GLN A 128 -5.69 -14.51 10.75
C GLN A 128 -4.38 -13.74 10.91
N THR A 129 -3.25 -14.46 10.95
CA THR A 129 -1.91 -13.87 11.05
C THR A 129 -1.62 -12.94 9.86
N LEU A 130 -1.97 -13.36 8.64
CA LEU A 130 -1.81 -12.54 7.45
C LEU A 130 -2.67 -11.27 7.53
N ILE A 131 -3.96 -11.40 7.85
CA ILE A 131 -4.89 -10.26 7.95
C ILE A 131 -4.42 -9.27 9.01
N MET A 132 -3.96 -9.72 10.18
CA MET A 132 -3.41 -8.85 11.21
C MET A 132 -2.20 -8.05 10.70
N ARG A 133 -1.27 -8.69 9.99
CA ARG A 133 -0.12 -7.99 9.39
C ARG A 133 -0.55 -6.95 8.36
N LEU A 134 -1.53 -7.28 7.51
CA LEU A 134 -2.03 -6.36 6.50
C LEU A 134 -2.80 -5.18 7.13
N LEU A 135 -3.54 -5.44 8.20
CA LEU A 135 -4.23 -4.43 8.99
C LEU A 135 -3.23 -3.46 9.63
N ASP A 136 -2.15 -3.95 10.22
CA ASP A 136 -1.09 -3.11 10.78
C ASP A 136 -0.43 -2.22 9.73
N ARG A 137 -0.19 -2.74 8.52
CA ARG A 137 0.35 -1.96 7.39
C ARG A 137 -0.64 -0.87 6.97
N ALA A 138 -1.90 -1.22 6.76
CA ALA A 138 -2.93 -0.25 6.39
C ALA A 138 -3.06 0.87 7.44
N LYS A 139 -3.02 0.52 8.73
CA LYS A 139 -3.02 1.48 9.84
C LYS A 139 -1.80 2.41 9.82
N ILE A 140 -0.62 1.93 9.39
CA ILE A 140 0.55 2.80 9.23
C ILE A 140 0.36 3.79 8.07
N TYR A 141 -0.13 3.33 6.91
CA TYR A 141 -0.40 4.21 5.76
C TYR A 141 -1.46 5.26 6.07
N SER A 142 -2.48 4.93 6.86
CA SER A 142 -3.53 5.87 7.28
C SER A 142 -3.14 6.81 8.42
N ASP A 143 -1.97 6.62 9.04
CA ASP A 143 -1.56 7.44 10.19
C ASP A 143 -0.78 8.67 9.73
N PRO A 144 -1.38 9.88 9.79
CA PRO A 144 -0.70 11.11 9.36
C PRO A 144 0.50 11.44 10.26
N SER A 145 0.66 10.88 11.46
CA SER A 145 1.89 11.08 12.23
C SER A 145 3.08 10.29 11.66
N LYS A 146 2.82 9.26 10.83
CA LYS A 146 3.82 8.34 10.28
C LYS A 146 4.07 8.54 8.79
N VAL A 147 3.02 8.77 8.01
CA VAL A 147 3.07 8.81 6.54
C VAL A 147 2.39 10.08 6.02
N ASN A 148 2.95 10.66 4.96
CA ASN A 148 2.27 11.68 4.17
C ASN A 148 1.59 11.00 2.96
N LEU A 149 0.35 10.55 3.14
CA LEU A 149 -0.42 9.87 2.10
C LEU A 149 -1.10 10.88 1.17
N ILE A 150 -0.81 10.79 -0.13
CA ILE A 150 -1.47 11.51 -1.21
C ILE A 150 -2.44 10.53 -1.87
N SER A 151 -3.73 10.68 -1.56
CA SER A 151 -4.79 9.77 -1.97
C SER A 151 -5.24 10.04 -3.41
N ALA A 152 -4.36 9.81 -4.37
CA ALA A 152 -4.58 10.09 -5.80
C ALA A 152 -3.76 9.12 -6.68
N ARG A 153 -4.08 9.07 -7.98
CA ARG A 153 -3.26 8.41 -8.99
C ARG A 153 -2.02 9.25 -9.28
N LEU A 154 -0.94 8.62 -9.75
CA LEU A 154 0.33 9.32 -9.98
C LEU A 154 0.15 10.47 -10.99
N GLU A 155 -0.53 10.21 -12.10
CA GLU A 155 -0.81 11.17 -13.18
C GLU A 155 -1.55 12.43 -12.71
N GLU A 156 -2.35 12.33 -11.66
CA GLU A 156 -3.10 13.47 -11.12
C GLU A 156 -2.19 14.42 -10.32
N VAL A 157 -1.01 13.95 -9.93
CA VAL A 157 -0.09 14.67 -9.04
C VAL A 157 1.28 14.94 -9.65
N LEU A 158 1.57 14.40 -10.84
CA LEU A 158 2.87 14.58 -11.52
C LEU A 158 3.26 16.05 -11.78
N ASP A 159 2.27 16.89 -12.07
CA ASP A 159 2.47 18.31 -12.33
C ASP A 159 2.53 19.15 -11.04
N ALA A 160 2.30 18.53 -9.87
CA ALA A 160 2.48 19.20 -8.60
C ALA A 160 3.98 19.43 -8.34
N THR A 161 4.36 20.70 -8.18
CA THR A 161 5.74 21.16 -7.96
C THR A 161 6.42 20.45 -6.77
N GLU A 162 5.63 19.97 -5.82
CA GLU A 162 6.06 19.31 -4.59
C GLU A 162 6.72 17.95 -4.83
N LEU A 163 6.37 17.23 -5.89
CA LEU A 163 6.95 15.92 -6.21
C LEU A 163 8.29 16.00 -6.93
N GLN A 164 8.58 17.12 -7.60
CA GLN A 164 9.61 17.17 -8.63
C GLN A 164 11.05 17.34 -8.12
N ASN A 165 11.31 17.52 -6.81
CA ASN A 165 12.64 17.98 -6.38
C ASN A 165 13.19 17.45 -5.04
N GLN A 166 12.54 16.46 -4.40
CA GLN A 166 12.76 16.25 -2.96
C GLN A 166 13.03 14.81 -2.50
N TYR A 167 13.19 13.77 -3.32
CA TYR A 167 13.30 12.39 -2.80
C TYR A 167 14.67 11.74 -3.03
N ASP A 168 15.18 11.05 -2.01
CA ASP A 168 16.42 10.25 -2.03
C ASP A 168 16.19 8.82 -2.53
N LEU A 169 14.97 8.32 -2.35
CA LEU A 169 14.56 6.98 -2.73
C LEU A 169 13.11 7.01 -3.20
N VAL A 170 12.89 6.61 -4.45
CA VAL A 170 11.56 6.40 -5.02
C VAL A 170 11.41 4.91 -5.31
N VAL A 171 10.31 4.34 -4.83
CA VAL A 171 9.98 2.92 -4.97
C VAL A 171 8.60 2.81 -5.61
N ASP A 172 8.51 2.01 -6.67
CA ASP A 172 7.24 1.63 -7.28
C ASP A 172 6.94 0.19 -6.87
N CYS A 173 5.83 -0.03 -6.19
CA CYS A 173 5.46 -1.35 -5.71
C CYS A 173 5.00 -2.30 -6.84
N GLN A 174 4.92 -1.85 -8.09
CA GLN A 174 4.30 -2.61 -9.18
C GLN A 174 2.90 -3.13 -8.78
N ALA A 175 2.15 -2.36 -7.98
CA ALA A 175 0.73 -2.61 -7.80
C ALA A 175 0.08 -2.62 -9.18
N GLY A 176 -0.86 -3.55 -9.40
CA GLY A 176 -1.28 -3.95 -10.76
C GLY A 176 -1.80 -2.83 -11.66
N PHE A 177 -2.00 -1.63 -11.12
CA PHE A 177 -2.22 -0.41 -11.87
C PHE A 177 -1.09 -0.03 -12.81
N TYR A 178 0.17 -0.21 -12.41
CA TYR A 178 1.33 0.12 -13.22
C TYR A 178 2.03 -1.12 -13.81
N SER A 179 1.59 -2.33 -13.47
CA SER A 179 2.25 -3.60 -13.85
C SER A 179 2.09 -4.01 -15.33
N GLY A 180 1.46 -3.18 -16.17
CA GLY A 180 1.43 -3.34 -17.63
C GLY A 180 1.81 -2.05 -18.35
N ILE A 181 2.27 -1.06 -17.59
CA ILE A 181 2.38 0.31 -18.03
C ILE A 181 3.85 0.69 -17.87
N GLU A 182 4.62 0.55 -18.96
CA GLU A 182 5.65 1.56 -19.24
C GLU A 182 4.92 2.90 -19.51
N SER A 183 4.26 3.46 -18.50
CA SER A 183 3.52 4.71 -18.70
C SER A 183 4.56 5.73 -19.06
N SER A 184 4.25 6.50 -20.09
CA SER A 184 4.88 7.79 -20.32
C SER A 184 5.05 8.58 -19.01
N GLU A 185 4.14 8.44 -18.05
CA GLU A 185 4.08 9.05 -16.73
C GLU A 185 5.14 8.50 -15.77
N LEU A 186 5.23 7.18 -15.58
CA LEU A 186 6.30 6.57 -14.78
C LEU A 186 7.66 6.81 -15.43
N MET A 187 7.74 6.80 -16.76
CA MET A 187 8.95 7.13 -17.51
C MET A 187 9.32 8.61 -17.38
N ARG A 188 8.36 9.54 -17.42
CA ARG A 188 8.56 10.98 -17.15
C ARG A 188 9.05 11.21 -15.73
N LEU A 189 8.47 10.52 -14.75
CA LEU A 189 8.93 10.57 -13.37
C LEU A 189 10.35 9.97 -13.25
N LYS A 190 10.60 8.83 -13.88
CA LYS A 190 11.95 8.24 -13.96
C LYS A 190 12.95 9.21 -14.58
N GLU A 191 12.59 9.89 -15.66
CA GLU A 191 13.46 10.86 -16.34
C GLU A 191 13.73 12.11 -15.51
N SER A 192 12.72 12.62 -14.80
CA SER A 192 12.88 13.76 -13.89
C SER A 192 13.79 13.39 -12.70
N LEU A 193 13.69 12.15 -12.21
CA LEU A 193 14.47 11.66 -11.05
C LEU A 193 15.87 11.11 -11.41
N LYS A 194 16.07 10.53 -12.61
CA LYS A 194 17.36 9.98 -13.09
C LYS A 194 18.49 11.01 -13.06
N ARG A 195 18.16 12.30 -13.19
CA ARG A 195 19.13 13.40 -13.09
C ARG A 195 19.85 13.47 -11.72
N ARG A 196 19.41 12.72 -10.68
CA ARG A 196 19.96 12.78 -9.31
C ARG A 196 20.43 11.45 -8.68
N LYS A 197 20.67 10.40 -9.49
CA LYS A 197 21.46 9.19 -9.16
C LYS A 197 20.90 8.13 -8.18
N LYS A 198 19.62 8.09 -7.77
CA LYS A 198 19.11 6.96 -6.94
C LYS A 198 17.61 6.63 -7.16
N PHE A 199 17.29 6.09 -8.33
CA PHE A 199 15.95 5.56 -8.64
C PHE A 199 16.01 4.03 -8.68
N PHE A 200 15.04 3.35 -8.07
CA PHE A 200 14.96 1.89 -8.09
C PHE A 200 13.54 1.45 -8.49
N ILE A 201 13.46 0.41 -9.32
CA ILE A 201 12.23 -0.19 -9.86
C ILE A 201 12.08 -1.57 -9.23
#